data_AF-A0AAV3PJH2-F1
#
_entry.id   AF-A0AAV3PJH2-F1
#
_cell.length_a   1.000
_cell.length_b   1.000
_cell.length_c   1.000
_cell.angle_alpha   90.00
_cell.angle_beta   90.00
_cell.angle_gamma   90.00
#
_symmetry.space_group_name_H-M   'P 1'
#
loop_
_entity.id
_entity.type
_entity.pdbx_description
1 polymer ?
#
loop_
_entity_poly.entity_id
_entity_poly.type
_entity_poly.pdbx_seq_one_letter_code
_entity_poly.pdbx_strand_id
1 'polypeptide(L)'
;MNSSSSHTNSSSNEDAASDQGRELSGRRSHRAPNWMRDYVSGEGLSEEDEAYNVQDADIEDPLTFEKASQMNKWKLAMDSEIDSIQKNHTWTLTNLPSGSKKIGVKWICKTKRNENGEITKHKARLVAK
;
A
#
# COMPACT_ATOMS: atom_id res chain seq x y z
N MET A 1 -36.70 47.44 -26.22
CA MET A 1 -38.04 46.88 -26.49
C MET A 1 -37.99 46.16 -27.82
N ASN A 2 -38.34 44.87 -27.78
CA ASN A 2 -38.68 43.93 -28.86
C ASN A 2 -37.52 43.36 -29.69
N SER A 3 -37.42 42.07 -30.05
CA SER A 3 -38.05 40.79 -29.64
C SER A 3 -37.40 39.66 -30.47
N SER A 4 -37.28 38.45 -29.90
CA SER A 4 -37.30 37.09 -30.51
C SER A 4 -36.18 36.67 -31.50
N SER A 5 -35.36 35.62 -31.22
CA SER A 5 -35.59 34.15 -31.41
C SER A 5 -36.16 33.79 -32.79
N SER A 6 -35.73 32.80 -33.59
CA SER A 6 -34.77 31.66 -33.54
C SER A 6 -34.94 30.93 -34.91
N HIS A 7 -33.89 30.60 -35.70
CA HIS A 7 -33.35 29.23 -35.93
C HIS A 7 -33.30 28.80 -37.42
N THR A 8 -32.31 27.92 -37.72
CA THR A 8 -32.13 26.97 -38.85
C THR A 8 -31.68 27.52 -40.22
N ASN A 9 -30.83 26.88 -41.03
CA ASN A 9 -29.97 25.68 -40.96
C ASN A 9 -29.13 25.62 -42.28
N SER A 10 -27.99 24.89 -42.27
CA SER A 10 -27.25 24.31 -43.42
C SER A 10 -26.50 25.28 -44.36
N SER A 11 -25.31 25.03 -44.90
CA SER A 11 -24.28 23.96 -44.90
C SER A 11 -22.97 24.68 -45.29
N SER A 12 -21.77 24.26 -44.90
CA SER A 12 -21.04 23.12 -45.48
C SER A 12 -19.78 22.83 -44.67
N ASN A 13 -19.45 21.53 -44.57
CA ASN A 13 -18.13 20.97 -44.29
C ASN A 13 -17.09 21.60 -45.24
N GLU A 14 -15.79 21.69 -44.95
CA GLU A 14 -14.83 20.65 -44.56
C GLU A 14 -13.62 21.33 -43.90
N ASP A 15 -12.99 20.72 -42.90
CA ASP A 15 -11.52 20.59 -42.85
C ASP A 15 -11.07 19.72 -41.67
N ALA A 16 -10.12 18.85 -41.99
CA ALA A 16 -9.70 17.68 -41.24
C ALA A 16 -8.46 17.94 -40.35
N ALA A 17 -8.27 17.02 -39.41
CA ALA A 17 -7.04 16.66 -38.70
C ALA A 17 -6.56 17.65 -37.62
N SER A 18 -6.10 17.23 -36.43
CA SER A 18 -5.59 15.94 -35.99
C SER A 18 -5.77 15.83 -34.47
N ASP A 19 -6.52 14.81 -34.03
CA ASP A 19 -6.50 14.28 -32.67
C ASP A 19 -5.14 13.59 -32.45
N GLN A 20 -4.18 14.31 -31.89
CA GLN A 20 -2.95 13.70 -31.41
C GLN A 20 -3.15 13.30 -29.96
N GLY A 21 -3.37 12.00 -29.82
CA GLY A 21 -3.62 11.32 -28.56
C GLY A 21 -2.58 11.66 -27.51
N ARG A 22 -3.08 11.77 -26.28
CA ARG A 22 -2.30 11.79 -25.06
C ARG A 22 -1.41 10.54 -25.05
N GLU A 23 -0.12 10.72 -25.32
CA GLU A 23 0.88 9.69 -25.07
C GLU A 23 0.81 9.31 -23.58
N LEU A 24 0.36 8.08 -23.34
CA LEU A 24 0.51 7.42 -22.06
C LEU A 24 2.00 7.21 -21.83
N SER A 25 2.63 8.17 -21.15
CA SER A 25 3.98 8.08 -20.62
C SER A 25 4.24 6.67 -20.06
N GLY A 26 4.99 5.88 -20.82
CA GLY A 26 5.77 4.71 -20.43
C GLY A 26 5.10 3.77 -19.43
N ARG A 27 4.45 2.72 -19.93
CA ARG A 27 4.24 1.50 -19.14
C ARG A 27 5.61 1.01 -18.66
N ARG A 28 5.90 1.15 -17.36
CA ARG A 28 7.18 0.74 -16.78
C ARG A 28 7.40 -0.72 -17.13
N SER A 29 8.39 -1.02 -17.99
CA SER A 29 8.76 -2.41 -18.27
C SER A 29 9.32 -3.00 -16.99
N HIS A 30 8.53 -3.81 -16.29
CA HIS A 30 9.00 -4.60 -15.17
C HIS A 30 9.88 -5.71 -15.75
N ARG A 31 11.18 -5.42 -15.91
CA ARG A 31 12.16 -6.50 -16.07
C ARG A 31 12.37 -7.13 -14.71
N ALA A 32 12.38 -8.47 -14.68
CA ALA A 32 12.78 -9.19 -13.50
C ALA A 32 14.18 -8.67 -13.09
N PRO A 33 14.33 -8.21 -11.83
CA PRO A 33 15.64 -7.78 -11.35
C PRO A 33 16.67 -8.88 -11.55
N ASN A 34 17.94 -8.53 -11.80
CA ASN A 34 18.98 -9.53 -12.02
C ASN A 34 19.12 -10.52 -10.85
N TRP A 35 18.79 -10.11 -9.62
CA TRP A 35 18.79 -10.98 -8.44
C TRP A 35 17.76 -12.12 -8.50
N MET A 36 16.76 -12.03 -9.39
CA MET A 36 15.71 -13.04 -9.54
C MET A 36 16.13 -14.21 -10.46
N ARG A 37 17.30 -14.14 -11.10
CA ARG A 37 17.79 -15.22 -11.98
C ARG A 37 18.26 -16.46 -11.22
N ASP A 38 18.77 -16.24 -10.01
CA ASP A 38 19.26 -17.31 -9.13
C ASP A 38 18.21 -17.69 -8.08
N TYR A 39 16.98 -17.17 -8.22
CA TYR A 39 15.89 -17.44 -7.29
C TYR A 39 15.29 -18.81 -7.61
N VAL A 40 15.54 -19.77 -6.74
CA VAL A 40 14.92 -21.09 -6.77
C VAL A 40 13.56 -20.97 -6.07
N SER A 41 12.48 -20.92 -6.86
CA SER A 41 11.15 -21.21 -6.33
C SER A 41 11.14 -22.65 -5.84
N GLY A 42 10.48 -22.94 -4.71
CA GLY A 42 10.66 -24.17 -3.92
C GLY A 42 10.45 -25.54 -4.60
N GLU A 43 10.28 -25.60 -5.91
CA GLU A 43 10.36 -26.83 -6.69
C GLU A 43 11.72 -27.50 -6.52
N GLY A 44 11.73 -28.62 -5.77
CA GLY A 44 12.94 -29.40 -5.48
C GLY A 44 13.58 -29.13 -4.12
N LEU A 45 12.93 -28.34 -3.26
CA LEU A 45 13.32 -28.21 -1.86
C LEU A 45 12.91 -29.47 -1.08
N SER A 46 13.65 -29.78 -0.02
CA SER A 46 13.27 -30.87 0.88
C SER A 46 11.95 -30.55 1.58
N GLU A 47 11.19 -31.57 1.98
CA GLU A 47 9.95 -31.38 2.74
C GLU A 47 10.18 -30.54 4.02
N GLU A 48 11.40 -30.58 4.56
CA GLU A 48 11.85 -29.81 5.72
C GLU A 48 11.99 -28.30 5.41
N ASP A 49 12.56 -27.96 4.24
CA ASP A 49 12.74 -26.58 3.79
C ASP A 49 11.41 -25.94 3.36
N GLU A 50 10.51 -26.72 2.76
CA GLU A 50 9.15 -26.27 2.43
C GLU A 50 8.34 -25.97 3.71
N ALA A 51 8.48 -26.81 4.74
CA ALA A 51 7.85 -26.58 6.04
C ALA A 51 8.33 -25.28 6.70
N TYR A 52 9.58 -24.87 6.49
CA TYR A 52 10.12 -23.63 7.03
C TYR A 52 9.46 -22.38 6.41
N ASN A 53 9.21 -22.38 5.10
CA ASN A 53 8.52 -21.27 4.41
C ASN A 53 7.05 -21.12 4.82
N VAL A 54 6.38 -22.22 5.19
CA VAL A 54 4.97 -22.19 5.63
C VAL A 54 4.83 -21.63 7.05
N GLN A 55 5.85 -21.76 7.91
CA GLN A 55 5.82 -21.22 9.28
C GLN A 55 5.69 -19.69 9.35
N ASP A 56 6.12 -18.96 8.31
CA ASP A 56 6.00 -17.48 8.27
C ASP A 56 4.56 -16.96 8.11
N ALA A 57 3.63 -17.84 7.68
CA ALA A 57 2.20 -17.58 7.67
C ALA A 57 1.61 -17.78 9.08
N ASP A 58 2.09 -16.99 10.03
CA ASP A 58 1.68 -17.05 11.44
C ASP A 58 0.18 -16.78 11.62
N ILE A 59 -0.58 -17.81 11.98
CA ILE A 59 -1.99 -17.72 12.42
C ILE A 59 -2.13 -16.83 13.68
N GLU A 60 -1.02 -16.61 14.41
CA GLU A 60 -0.98 -15.86 15.66
C GLU A 60 -0.92 -14.33 15.46
N ASP A 61 -0.46 -13.85 14.30
CA ASP A 61 -0.33 -12.42 14.05
C ASP A 61 -1.73 -11.80 13.79
N PRO A 62 -2.13 -10.75 14.51
CA PRO A 62 -3.43 -10.14 14.33
C PRO A 62 -3.46 -9.35 13.02
N LEU A 63 -4.42 -9.69 12.15
CA LEU A 63 -4.63 -9.02 10.86
C LEU A 63 -5.42 -7.70 10.99
N THR A 64 -6.12 -7.52 12.12
CA THR A 64 -6.98 -6.38 12.40
C THR A 64 -6.52 -5.66 13.66
N PHE A 65 -6.70 -4.33 13.67
CA PHE A 65 -6.42 -3.51 14.84
C PHE A 65 -7.23 -3.98 16.05
N GLU A 66 -8.51 -4.33 15.87
CA GLU A 66 -9.37 -4.78 16.97
C GLU A 66 -8.77 -5.98 17.71
N LYS A 67 -8.35 -7.03 16.99
CA LYS A 67 -7.71 -8.20 17.59
C LYS A 67 -6.37 -7.85 18.25
N ALA A 68 -5.55 -7.04 17.58
CA ALA A 68 -4.26 -6.61 18.11
C ALA A 68 -4.42 -5.78 19.40
N SER A 69 -5.38 -4.86 19.41
CA SER A 69 -5.67 -3.95 20.52
C SER A 69 -6.26 -4.66 21.75
N GLN A 70 -6.59 -5.94 21.68
CA GLN A 70 -7.00 -6.72 22.85
C GLN A 70 -5.80 -7.39 23.54
N MET A 71 -4.67 -7.50 22.85
CA MET A 71 -3.50 -8.23 23.31
C MET A 71 -2.42 -7.26 23.79
N ASN A 72 -1.99 -7.41 25.05
CA ASN A 72 -1.05 -6.47 25.66
C ASN A 72 0.29 -6.36 24.89
N LYS A 73 0.81 -7.48 24.38
CA LYS A 73 2.04 -7.53 23.60
C LYS A 73 2.01 -6.64 22.34
N TRP A 74 0.85 -6.54 21.69
CA TRP A 74 0.68 -5.72 20.50
C TRP A 74 0.41 -4.25 20.83
N LYS A 75 -0.30 -3.96 21.93
CA LYS A 75 -0.42 -2.59 22.45
C LYS A 75 0.95 -1.97 22.71
N LEU A 76 1.79 -2.66 23.47
CA LEU A 76 3.15 -2.18 23.77
C LEU A 76 3.97 -1.94 22.50
N ALA A 77 3.82 -2.79 21.48
CA ALA A 77 4.48 -2.60 20.20
C ALA A 77 3.93 -1.39 19.43
N MET A 78 2.62 -1.13 19.49
CA MET A 78 1.98 0.04 18.87
C MET A 78 2.38 1.33 19.58
N ASP A 79 2.38 1.34 20.91
CA ASP A 79 2.78 2.51 21.72
C ASP A 79 4.25 2.87 21.41
N SER A 80 5.13 1.87 21.38
CA SER A 80 6.53 2.08 20.99
C SER A 80 6.70 2.66 19.58
N GLU A 81 5.82 2.29 18.62
CA GLU A 81 5.85 2.86 17.27
C GLU A 81 5.37 4.32 17.29
N ILE A 82 4.27 4.63 17.98
CA ILE A 82 3.77 6.01 18.13
C ILE A 82 4.82 6.91 18.78
N ASP A 83 5.45 6.45 19.87
CA ASP A 83 6.54 7.16 20.53
C ASP A 83 7.70 7.45 19.58
N SER A 84 8.05 6.48 18.73
CA SER A 84 9.13 6.65 17.74
C SER A 84 8.78 7.69 16.68
N ILE A 85 7.52 7.72 16.21
CA ILE A 85 7.02 8.70 15.25
C ILE A 85 7.07 10.10 15.85
N GLN A 86 6.64 10.25 17.11
CA GLN A 86 6.69 11.51 17.84
C GLN A 86 8.13 11.99 18.04
N LYS A 87 9.04 11.10 18.49
CA LYS A 87 10.47 11.41 18.68
C LYS A 87 11.16 11.83 17.39
N ASN A 88 10.73 11.28 16.26
CA ASN A 88 11.29 11.63 14.96
C ASN A 88 10.81 13.00 14.44
N HIS A 89 9.82 13.63 15.06
CA HIS A 89 9.25 14.93 14.65
C HIS A 89 8.87 14.98 13.16
N THR A 90 8.54 13.83 12.56
CA THR A 90 8.24 13.71 11.13
C THR A 90 6.74 13.87 10.84
N TRP A 91 5.89 13.78 11.87
CA TRP A 91 4.44 13.84 11.75
C TRP A 91 3.86 14.83 12.76
N THR A 92 2.91 15.63 12.30
CA THR A 92 2.11 16.51 13.15
C THR A 92 0.63 16.18 12.95
N LEU A 93 -0.09 16.06 14.05
CA LEU A 93 -1.54 15.90 14.00
C LEU A 93 -2.17 17.24 13.60
N THR A 94 -2.88 17.26 12.48
CA THR A 94 -3.54 18.47 11.97
C THR A 94 -4.97 18.16 11.54
N ASN A 95 -5.81 19.20 11.52
CA ASN A 95 -7.13 19.11 10.94
C ASN A 95 -7.03 18.97 9.41
N LEU A 96 -7.95 18.21 8.81
CA LEU A 96 -7.98 18.05 7.36
C LEU A 96 -8.18 19.42 6.69
N PRO A 97 -7.21 19.92 5.91
CA PRO A 97 -7.37 21.20 5.24
C PRO A 97 -8.46 21.14 4.17
N SER A 98 -9.12 22.28 3.93
CA SER A 98 -10.19 22.38 2.92
C SER A 98 -9.69 21.93 1.54
N GLY A 99 -10.52 21.16 0.83
CA GLY A 99 -10.19 20.62 -0.49
C GLY A 99 -9.21 19.43 -0.51
N SER A 100 -8.75 18.95 0.65
CA SER A 100 -7.83 17.82 0.73
C SER A 100 -8.54 16.50 1.02
N LYS A 101 -8.02 15.40 0.47
CA LYS A 101 -8.50 14.05 0.76
C LYS A 101 -7.69 13.44 1.90
N LYS A 102 -8.39 12.96 2.94
CA LYS A 102 -7.75 12.21 4.03
C LYS A 102 -7.16 10.90 3.50
N ILE A 103 -5.94 10.59 3.92
CA ILE A 103 -5.29 9.30 3.66
C ILE A 103 -5.62 8.37 4.84
N GLY A 104 -6.04 7.15 4.54
CA GLY A 104 -6.28 6.14 5.58
C GLY A 104 -4.96 5.63 6.14
N VAL A 105 -4.99 5.16 7.39
CA VAL A 105 -3.85 4.43 7.98
C VAL A 105 -4.27 3.02 8.39
N LYS A 106 -3.32 2.10 8.41
CA LYS A 106 -3.50 0.72 8.85
C LYS A 106 -2.32 0.28 9.71
N TRP A 107 -2.60 -0.54 10.72
CA TRP A 107 -1.59 -1.24 11.49
C TRP A 107 -1.17 -2.55 10.81
N ILE A 108 0.13 -2.77 10.71
CA ILE A 108 0.75 -4.04 10.34
C ILE A 108 1.45 -4.60 11.56
N CYS A 109 1.05 -5.78 12.01
CA CYS A 109 1.63 -6.50 13.13
C CYS A 109 2.36 -7.74 12.60
N LYS A 110 3.60 -7.96 13.04
CA LYS A 110 4.38 -9.14 12.69
C LYS A 110 5.24 -9.59 13.86
N THR A 111 5.22 -10.88 14.15
CA THR A 111 6.10 -11.48 15.15
C THR A 111 7.48 -11.73 14.54
N LYS A 112 8.54 -11.42 15.28
CA LYS A 112 9.93 -11.65 14.89
C LYS A 112 10.49 -12.79 15.70
N ARG A 113 11.06 -13.78 15.02
CA ARG A 113 11.66 -14.97 15.62
C ARG A 113 13.17 -15.01 15.37
N ASN A 114 13.90 -15.75 16.22
CA ASN A 114 15.31 -16.07 16.01
C ASN A 114 15.45 -17.31 15.11
N GLU A 115 16.69 -17.71 14.81
CA GLU A 115 17.01 -18.91 14.02
C GLU A 115 16.45 -20.20 14.64
N ASN A 116 16.28 -20.22 15.97
CA ASN A 116 15.68 -21.32 16.73
C ASN A 116 14.14 -21.32 16.71
N GLY A 117 13.51 -20.36 16.03
CA GLY A 117 12.05 -20.23 15.94
C GLY A 117 11.37 -19.58 17.16
N GLU A 118 12.14 -19.13 18.15
CA GLU A 118 11.65 -18.48 19.37
C GLU A 118 11.33 -17.00 19.13
N ILE A 119 10.28 -16.51 19.78
CA ILE A 119 9.84 -15.11 19.64
C ILE A 119 10.88 -14.16 20.24
N THR A 120 11.51 -13.38 19.37
CA THR A 120 12.44 -12.31 19.76
C THR A 120 11.69 -11.02 20.07
N LYS A 121 10.69 -10.65 19.25
CA LYS A 121 9.97 -9.38 19.43
C LYS A 121 8.64 -9.35 18.67
N HIS A 122 7.62 -8.70 19.24
CA HIS A 122 6.44 -8.27 18.50
C HIS A 122 6.67 -6.88 17.88
N LYS A 123 6.44 -6.76 16.57
CA LYS A 123 6.65 -5.51 15.83
C LYS A 123 5.34 -5.02 15.23
N ALA A 124 4.95 -3.79 15.56
CA ALA A 124 3.85 -3.08 14.94
C ALA A 124 4.39 -1.94 14.06
N ARG A 125 3.70 -1.63 12.96
CA ARG A 125 3.98 -0.50 12.07
C ARG A 125 2.70 0.18 11.64
N LEU A 126 2.69 1.51 11.63
CA LEU A 126 1.61 2.31 11.09
C LEU A 126 1.94 2.71 9.64
N VAL A 127 1.07 2.34 8.70
CA VAL A 127 1.28 2.59 7.26
C VAL A 127 0.07 3.28 6.63
N ALA A 128 0.30 4.02 5.55
CA ALA A 128 -0.78 4.57 4.72
C ALA A 128 -1.55 3.45 3.99
N LYS A 129 -2.84 3.66 3.76
CA LYS A 129 -3.76 2.75 3.06
C LYS A 129 -4.33 3.39 1.80
#